data_AF-A0A1Y1LGD8-F1
#
_entry.id   AF-A0A1Y1LGD8-F1
#
_cell.length_a   1.000
_cell.length_b   1.000
_cell.length_c   1.000
_cell.angle_alpha   90.00
_cell.angle_beta   90.00
_cell.angle_gamma   90.00
#
_symmetry.space_group_name_H-M   'P 1'
#
loop_
_entity.id
_entity.type
_entity.pdbx_description
1 polymer ?
#
loop_
_entity_poly.entity_id
_entity_poly.type
_entity_poly.pdbx_seq_one_letter_code
_entity_poly.pdbx_strand_id
1 'polypeptide(L)'
;MPWYSIDDLMEQLSQHNFSWVYLTGDLIGHQIAATSPRINSDIIKKISQKLRDTLKNVPVYPILGNHEPNPVDAFSPEIVTKSTVSTQWLLNVVAEEWAYWLGPDAKTTIRKGGYYSTVIRPGLRVIALNSNVCFTNNIWLFYEEGDVFGQLQWLANTLLEAERRNEAVHILAHVPAGEPTCLKKWNHGYRQIINRFHNTITAQFNGHTHADGLKIFYDSKKQNEVINVAFNGGSFTTFVGNNPNYKIYDIEGRHGHVSNYKVWMYDLSEANKSGKKPKWFQLYSFRETFQIDKLNQEGFHELVKKLGSNKQMLETYRR
;
A
#
# COMPACT_ATOMS: atom_id res chain seq x y z
N MET A 1 14.09 7.59 8.94
CA MET A 1 14.79 8.61 8.15
C MET A 1 14.85 9.92 8.93
N PRO A 2 15.93 10.70 8.85
CA PRO A 2 15.97 12.06 9.38
C PRO A 2 14.90 12.96 8.75
N TRP A 3 14.45 14.00 9.46
CA TRP A 3 13.37 14.86 8.98
C TRP A 3 13.73 15.62 7.70
N TYR A 4 14.98 16.08 7.55
CA TYR A 4 15.43 16.77 6.34
C TYR A 4 15.34 15.90 5.08
N SER A 5 15.42 14.57 5.20
CA SER A 5 15.21 13.67 4.06
C SER A 5 13.73 13.64 3.66
N ILE A 6 12.81 13.76 4.63
CA ILE A 6 11.38 13.92 4.32
C ILE A 6 11.13 15.27 3.65
N ASP A 7 11.84 16.33 4.06
CA ASP A 7 11.80 17.62 3.37
C ASP A 7 12.22 17.50 1.90
N ASP A 8 13.33 16.83 1.65
CA ASP A 8 13.86 16.56 0.32
C ASP A 8 12.90 15.71 -0.54
N LEU A 9 12.32 14.65 0.01
CA LEU A 9 11.32 13.84 -0.69
C LEU A 9 10.12 14.70 -1.13
N MET A 10 9.63 15.59 -0.26
CA MET A 10 8.49 16.44 -0.62
C MET A 10 8.84 17.43 -1.74
N GLU A 11 10.03 18.02 -1.71
CA GLU A 11 10.53 18.86 -2.79
C GLU A 11 10.60 18.08 -4.11
N GLN A 12 11.12 16.85 -4.08
CA GLN A 12 11.14 15.98 -5.24
C GLN A 12 9.74 15.64 -5.75
N LEU A 13 8.79 15.29 -4.87
CA LEU A 13 7.42 14.96 -5.26
C LEU A 13 6.70 16.16 -5.89
N SER A 14 7.01 17.39 -5.44
CA SER A 14 6.44 18.62 -6.03
C SER A 14 6.91 18.92 -7.46
N GLN A 15 7.96 18.25 -7.95
CA GLN A 15 8.40 18.36 -9.35
C GLN A 15 7.53 17.55 -10.32
N HIS A 16 6.63 16.70 -9.81
CA HIS A 16 5.80 15.81 -10.60
C HIS A 16 4.34 16.27 -10.61
N ASN A 17 3.64 15.96 -11.70
CA ASN A 17 2.20 16.20 -11.82
C ASN A 17 1.44 14.89 -11.58
N PHE A 18 0.91 14.73 -10.37
CA PHE A 18 0.12 13.55 -9.99
C PHE A 18 -1.38 13.84 -10.08
N SER A 19 -2.16 12.86 -10.54
CA SER A 19 -3.62 12.91 -10.40
C SER A 19 -4.08 12.53 -9.00
N TRP A 20 -3.34 11.63 -8.33
CA TRP A 20 -3.52 11.25 -6.93
C TRP A 20 -2.27 10.53 -6.41
N VAL A 21 -2.20 10.32 -5.09
CA VAL A 21 -1.10 9.58 -4.43
C VAL A 21 -1.68 8.44 -3.58
N TYR A 22 -1.05 7.26 -3.65
CA TYR A 22 -1.29 6.17 -2.69
C TYR A 22 -0.19 6.19 -1.63
N LEU A 23 -0.56 6.27 -0.35
CA LEU A 23 0.37 6.28 0.77
C LEU A 23 0.18 5.02 1.61
N THR A 24 1.09 4.06 1.44
CA THR A 24 0.94 2.71 2.01
C THR A 24 1.48 2.55 3.42
N GLY A 25 1.27 3.52 4.32
CA GLY A 25 1.60 3.40 5.75
C GLY A 25 3.09 3.43 6.12
N ASP A 26 3.40 2.96 7.34
CA ASP A 26 4.73 2.91 7.98
C ASP A 26 5.41 4.28 8.11
N LEU A 27 4.67 5.22 8.70
CA LEU A 27 5.13 6.57 8.96
C LEU A 27 6.05 6.68 10.19
N ILE A 28 5.99 5.70 11.10
CA ILE A 28 6.71 5.71 12.37
C ILE A 28 8.02 4.93 12.24
N GLY A 29 9.11 5.50 12.76
CA GLY A 29 10.44 4.88 12.69
C GLY A 29 10.56 3.60 13.52
N HIS A 30 11.54 2.75 13.19
CA HIS A 30 11.79 1.47 13.86
C HIS A 30 12.41 1.60 15.27
N GLN A 31 12.53 2.81 15.82
CA GLN A 31 12.98 3.05 17.20
C GLN A 31 11.81 2.77 18.16
N ILE A 32 11.38 1.52 18.25
CA ILE A 32 10.15 1.09 18.94
C ILE A 32 10.11 1.58 20.40
N ALA A 33 11.26 1.56 21.10
CA ALA A 33 11.37 2.03 22.48
C ALA A 33 11.10 3.54 22.66
N ALA A 34 11.17 4.34 21.59
CA ALA A 34 10.91 5.77 21.58
C ALA A 34 9.51 6.13 21.06
N THR A 35 8.60 5.15 20.94
CA THR A 35 7.23 5.36 20.46
C THR A 35 6.22 5.45 21.61
N SER A 36 5.14 6.20 21.39
CA SER A 36 3.99 6.29 22.30
C SER A 36 2.77 6.77 21.51
N PRO A 37 1.53 6.60 22.01
CA PRO A 37 0.33 7.12 21.33
C PRO A 37 0.45 8.61 20.97
N ARG A 38 1.01 9.41 21.89
CA ARG A 38 1.25 10.84 21.66
C ARG A 38 2.26 11.09 20.54
N ILE A 39 3.45 10.48 20.64
CA ILE A 39 4.54 10.69 19.67
C ILE A 39 4.10 10.23 18.28
N ASN A 40 3.47 9.06 18.17
CA ASN A 40 3.01 8.52 16.90
C ASN A 40 1.92 9.41 16.30
N SER A 41 0.96 9.89 17.11
CA SER A 41 -0.05 10.85 16.67
C SER A 41 0.59 12.14 16.12
N ASP A 42 1.58 12.69 16.82
CA ASP A 42 2.26 13.93 16.41
C ASP A 42 3.01 13.73 15.08
N ILE A 43 3.67 12.59 14.88
CA ILE A 43 4.34 12.25 13.62
C ILE A 43 3.34 12.10 12.47
N ILE A 44 2.23 11.36 12.68
CA ILE A 44 1.18 11.17 11.68
C ILE A 44 0.61 12.53 11.25
N LYS A 45 0.29 13.40 12.21
CA LYS A 45 -0.22 14.75 11.95
C LYS A 45 0.80 15.60 11.19
N LYS A 46 2.06 15.56 11.60
CA LYS A 46 3.14 16.34 10.97
C LYS A 46 3.38 15.91 9.52
N ILE A 47 3.40 14.60 9.24
CA ILE A 47 3.55 14.08 7.88
C ILE A 47 2.30 14.40 7.05
N SER A 48 1.10 14.23 7.62
CA SER A 48 -0.16 14.56 6.93
C SER A 48 -0.21 16.04 6.54
N GLN A 49 0.17 16.94 7.45
CA GLN A 49 0.26 18.37 7.16
C GLN A 49 1.25 18.65 6.03
N LYS A 50 2.44 18.05 6.08
CA LYS A 50 3.46 18.24 5.05
C LYS A 50 3.01 17.77 3.68
N LEU A 51 2.31 16.64 3.61
CA LEU A 51 1.69 16.15 2.38
C LEU A 51 0.65 17.13 1.85
N ARG A 52 -0.23 17.65 2.71
CA ARG A 52 -1.21 18.68 2.32
C ARG A 52 -0.55 19.93 1.74
N ASP A 53 0.49 20.43 2.40
CA ASP A 53 1.20 21.65 1.96
C ASP A 53 1.92 21.42 0.62
N THR A 54 2.49 20.23 0.43
CA THR A 54 3.28 19.88 -0.76
C THR A 54 2.40 19.57 -1.97
N LEU A 55 1.39 18.72 -1.77
CA LEU A 55 0.55 18.17 -2.84
C LEU A 55 -0.69 19.03 -3.12
N LYS A 56 -1.03 19.95 -2.21
CA LYS A 56 -2.14 20.91 -2.34
C LYS A 56 -3.45 20.20 -2.70
N ASN A 57 -3.89 20.31 -3.95
CA ASN A 57 -5.15 19.78 -4.45
C ASN A 57 -5.08 18.31 -4.89
N VAL A 58 -3.88 17.72 -4.95
CA VAL A 58 -3.72 16.31 -5.31
C VAL A 58 -4.18 15.46 -4.12
N PRO A 59 -5.22 14.62 -4.27
CA PRO A 59 -5.71 13.79 -3.18
C PRO A 59 -4.71 12.68 -2.83
N VAL A 60 -4.58 12.42 -1.54
CA VAL A 60 -3.81 11.28 -1.01
C VAL A 60 -4.80 10.24 -0.49
N TYR A 61 -4.59 8.98 -0.86
CA TYR A 61 -5.34 7.83 -0.37
C TYR A 61 -4.41 7.00 0.53
N PRO A 62 -4.39 7.31 1.84
CA PRO A 62 -3.52 6.63 2.80
C PRO A 62 -4.13 5.31 3.29
N ILE A 63 -3.28 4.43 3.81
CA ILE A 63 -3.65 3.25 4.60
C ILE A 63 -2.73 3.14 5.82
N LEU A 64 -3.11 2.29 6.79
CA LEU A 64 -2.32 2.00 7.98
C LEU A 64 -1.20 1.01 7.66
N GLY A 65 0.01 1.30 8.11
CA GLY A 65 1.09 0.31 8.22
C GLY A 65 1.07 -0.41 9.56
N ASN A 66 2.06 -1.26 9.81
CA ASN A 66 2.17 -1.98 11.08
C ASN A 66 2.90 -1.17 12.15
N HIS A 67 3.60 -0.09 11.76
CA HIS A 67 4.35 0.77 12.68
C HIS A 67 3.55 1.91 13.33
N GLU A 68 2.36 2.24 12.82
CA GLU A 68 1.50 3.29 13.37
C GLU A 68 1.06 3.07 14.84
N PRO A 69 0.68 1.86 15.31
CA PRO A 69 0.23 1.67 16.68
C PRO A 69 1.38 1.71 17.69
N ASN A 70 1.02 1.81 18.96
CA ASN A 70 1.91 1.59 20.09
C ASN A 70 1.18 0.69 21.11
N PRO A 71 1.73 -0.48 21.47
CA PRO A 71 2.95 -1.10 20.92
C PRO A 71 2.89 -1.35 19.40
N VAL A 72 4.06 -1.49 18.76
CA VAL A 72 4.16 -1.81 17.32
C VAL A 72 3.36 -3.07 16.98
N ASP A 73 2.81 -3.15 15.77
CA ASP A 73 1.98 -4.26 15.24
C ASP A 73 0.63 -4.48 15.93
N ALA A 74 0.41 -3.90 17.10
CA ALA A 74 -0.77 -4.18 17.92
C ALA A 74 -1.99 -3.40 17.41
N PHE A 75 -2.89 -4.08 16.69
CA PHE A 75 -4.22 -3.55 16.33
C PHE A 75 -5.29 -4.30 17.12
N SER A 76 -5.76 -3.67 18.19
CA SER A 76 -6.76 -4.23 19.09
C SER A 76 -8.14 -4.31 18.43
N PRO A 77 -8.92 -5.39 18.63
CA PRO A 77 -10.27 -5.51 18.13
C PRO A 77 -11.24 -4.55 18.84
N GLU A 78 -12.42 -4.35 18.24
CA GLU A 78 -13.44 -3.39 18.69
C GLU A 78 -13.93 -3.67 20.12
N ILE A 79 -13.96 -4.94 20.53
CA ILE A 79 -14.35 -5.37 21.88
C ILE A 79 -13.38 -4.88 22.97
N VAL A 80 -12.14 -4.52 22.63
CA VAL A 80 -11.16 -3.99 23.58
C VAL A 80 -11.35 -2.48 23.74
N THR A 81 -12.12 -2.09 24.75
CA THR A 81 -12.50 -0.69 25.01
C THR A 81 -11.63 0.01 26.07
N LYS A 82 -10.82 -0.72 26.83
CA LYS A 82 -9.96 -0.15 27.87
C LYS A 82 -8.89 0.75 27.23
N SER A 83 -8.96 2.06 27.50
CA SER A 83 -8.12 3.09 26.86
C SER A 83 -6.61 2.89 27.01
N THR A 84 -6.15 2.19 28.05
CA THR A 84 -4.72 1.91 28.27
C THR A 84 -4.17 0.82 27.35
N VAL A 85 -5.04 0.10 26.65
CA VAL A 85 -4.67 -1.08 25.84
C VAL A 85 -5.27 -1.01 24.43
N SER A 86 -6.44 -0.38 24.30
CA SER A 86 -7.10 -0.16 23.02
C SER A 86 -6.27 0.76 22.11
N THR A 87 -6.22 0.38 20.84
CA THR A 87 -5.58 1.14 19.76
C THR A 87 -6.56 2.06 19.02
N GLN A 88 -7.78 2.23 19.55
CA GLN A 88 -8.80 3.13 19.00
C GLN A 88 -8.31 4.57 18.85
N TRP A 89 -7.37 5.01 19.69
CA TRP A 89 -6.74 6.34 19.58
C TRP A 89 -6.16 6.57 18.19
N LEU A 90 -5.54 5.55 17.59
CA LEU A 90 -4.90 5.63 16.28
C LEU A 90 -5.96 5.80 15.19
N LEU A 91 -6.99 4.95 15.22
CA LEU A 91 -8.12 5.01 14.28
C LEU A 91 -8.82 6.37 14.33
N ASN A 92 -8.96 6.96 15.53
CA ASN A 92 -9.51 8.29 15.71
C ASN A 92 -8.62 9.38 15.10
N VAL A 93 -7.30 9.32 15.33
CA VAL A 93 -6.34 10.29 14.77
C VAL A 93 -6.34 10.24 13.25
N VAL A 94 -6.25 9.04 12.65
CA VAL A 94 -6.22 8.93 11.19
C VAL A 94 -7.56 9.28 10.55
N ALA A 95 -8.69 9.01 11.22
CA ALA A 95 -9.99 9.47 10.74
C ALA A 95 -10.07 11.01 10.64
N GLU A 96 -9.48 11.72 11.59
CA GLU A 96 -9.42 13.18 11.52
C GLU A 96 -8.50 13.66 10.40
N GLU A 97 -7.28 13.14 10.32
CA GLU A 97 -6.30 13.58 9.33
C GLU A 97 -6.71 13.24 7.89
N TRP A 98 -7.29 12.05 7.67
CA TRP A 98 -7.62 11.56 6.32
C TRP A 98 -8.92 12.12 5.78
N ALA A 99 -9.80 12.63 6.63
CA ALA A 99 -11.03 13.29 6.19
C ALA A 99 -10.78 14.53 5.33
N TYR A 100 -9.57 15.11 5.39
CA TYR A 100 -9.15 16.16 4.46
C TYR A 100 -9.23 15.71 2.99
N TRP A 101 -8.82 14.47 2.68
CA TRP A 101 -8.85 13.94 1.31
C TRP A 101 -10.10 13.11 1.01
N LEU A 102 -10.67 12.46 2.01
CA LEU A 102 -11.74 11.46 1.85
C LEU A 102 -13.14 12.01 2.15
N GLY A 103 -13.21 13.18 2.78
CA GLY A 103 -14.45 13.74 3.31
C GLY A 103 -14.88 13.13 4.65
N PRO A 104 -15.90 13.70 5.30
CA PRO A 104 -16.34 13.31 6.64
C PRO A 104 -16.97 11.91 6.70
N ASP A 105 -17.61 11.46 5.63
CA ASP A 105 -18.33 10.18 5.60
C ASP A 105 -17.39 8.98 5.76
N ALA A 106 -16.15 9.10 5.27
CA ALA A 106 -15.13 8.06 5.40
C ALA A 106 -14.73 7.82 6.87
N LYS A 107 -14.92 8.79 7.76
CA LYS A 107 -14.55 8.66 9.19
C LYS A 107 -15.22 7.47 9.86
N THR A 108 -16.43 7.11 9.46
CA THR A 108 -17.20 6.02 10.08
C THR A 108 -16.48 4.67 9.94
N THR A 109 -16.09 4.29 8.73
CA THR A 109 -15.39 3.01 8.51
C THR A 109 -13.94 3.06 8.99
N ILE A 110 -13.28 4.23 8.88
CA ILE A 110 -11.92 4.42 9.39
C ILE A 110 -11.89 4.25 10.91
N ARG A 111 -12.83 4.85 11.65
CA ARG A 111 -12.92 4.67 13.10
C ARG A 111 -13.30 3.25 13.50
N LYS A 112 -14.07 2.55 12.67
CA LYS A 112 -14.45 1.14 12.92
C LYS A 112 -13.25 0.20 12.84
N GLY A 113 -12.43 0.29 11.79
CA GLY A 113 -11.37 -0.69 11.55
C GLY A 113 -10.19 -0.21 10.71
N GLY A 114 -10.10 1.08 10.42
CA GLY A 114 -9.00 1.64 9.64
C GLY A 114 -9.07 1.38 8.13
N TYR A 115 -10.23 0.96 7.63
CA TYR A 115 -10.49 0.72 6.20
C TYR A 115 -11.55 1.68 5.65
N TYR A 116 -11.53 1.92 4.34
CA TYR A 116 -12.52 2.77 3.67
C TYR A 116 -12.59 2.47 2.17
N SER A 117 -13.63 2.97 1.51
CA SER A 117 -13.66 3.01 0.04
C SER A 117 -14.09 4.39 -0.45
N THR A 118 -13.62 4.78 -1.64
CA THR A 118 -14.01 6.04 -2.28
C THR A 118 -13.89 5.94 -3.79
N VAL A 119 -14.75 6.65 -4.50
CA VAL A 119 -14.67 6.79 -5.96
C VAL A 119 -13.70 7.92 -6.26
N ILE A 120 -12.58 7.60 -6.91
CA ILE A 120 -11.49 8.57 -7.14
C ILE A 120 -11.61 9.30 -8.48
N ARG A 121 -12.35 8.70 -9.42
CA ARG A 121 -12.82 9.30 -10.67
C ARG A 121 -13.95 8.44 -11.25
N PRO A 122 -14.74 8.93 -12.24
CA PRO A 122 -15.81 8.15 -12.83
C PRO A 122 -15.34 6.77 -13.32
N GLY A 123 -15.95 5.70 -12.79
CA GLY A 123 -15.63 4.32 -13.15
C GLY A 123 -14.42 3.71 -12.44
N LEU A 124 -13.78 4.40 -11.49
CA LEU A 124 -12.67 3.86 -10.70
C LEU A 124 -12.83 4.16 -9.20
N ARG A 125 -12.86 3.09 -8.41
CA ARG A 125 -12.92 3.09 -6.95
C ARG A 125 -11.59 2.63 -6.35
N VAL A 126 -11.24 3.22 -5.22
CA VAL A 126 -10.20 2.70 -4.32
C VAL A 126 -10.89 2.04 -3.14
N ILE A 127 -10.41 0.85 -2.78
CA ILE A 127 -10.72 0.16 -1.53
C ILE A 127 -9.42 0.07 -0.73
N ALA A 128 -9.39 0.75 0.40
CA ALA A 128 -8.25 0.81 1.32
C ALA A 128 -8.50 -0.13 2.49
N LEU A 129 -7.62 -1.12 2.66
CA LEU A 129 -7.69 -2.13 3.70
C LEU A 129 -6.74 -1.82 4.85
N ASN A 130 -7.17 -2.19 6.06
CA ASN A 130 -6.28 -2.40 7.19
C ASN A 130 -5.82 -3.86 7.18
N SER A 131 -4.73 -4.14 6.46
CA SER A 131 -4.15 -5.49 6.35
C SER A 131 -3.49 -5.99 7.64
N ASN A 132 -3.32 -5.14 8.66
CA ASN A 132 -2.71 -5.54 9.93
C ASN A 132 -3.58 -6.53 10.72
N VAL A 133 -4.86 -6.64 10.38
CA VAL A 133 -5.75 -7.65 10.95
C VAL A 133 -5.44 -9.08 10.52
N CYS A 134 -4.54 -9.26 9.56
CA CYS A 134 -4.02 -10.58 9.23
C CYS A 134 -2.56 -10.75 9.65
N PHE A 135 -1.86 -9.68 10.03
CA PHE A 135 -0.43 -9.69 10.25
C PHE A 135 -0.06 -10.53 11.47
N THR A 136 0.79 -11.53 11.31
CA THR A 136 1.07 -12.54 12.34
C THR A 136 1.74 -11.96 13.60
N ASN A 137 2.37 -10.78 13.51
CA ASN A 137 2.92 -10.10 14.69
C ASN A 137 1.85 -9.34 15.50
N ASN A 138 0.64 -9.15 14.96
CA ASN A 138 -0.44 -8.55 15.71
C ASN A 138 -0.90 -9.51 16.81
N ILE A 139 -0.43 -9.28 18.03
CA ILE A 139 -0.71 -10.11 19.20
C ILE A 139 -2.21 -10.27 19.51
N TRP A 140 -3.05 -9.34 19.04
CA TRP A 140 -4.49 -9.41 19.26
C TRP A 140 -5.17 -10.53 18.49
N LEU A 141 -4.50 -11.11 17.50
CA LEU A 141 -5.04 -12.24 16.75
C LEU A 141 -5.09 -13.54 17.58
N PHE A 142 -4.40 -13.60 18.72
CA PHE A 142 -4.61 -14.66 19.71
C PHE A 142 -5.93 -14.50 20.48
N TYR A 143 -6.46 -13.28 20.55
CA TYR A 143 -7.72 -12.98 21.24
C TYR A 143 -8.92 -13.07 20.29
N GLU A 144 -8.81 -12.48 19.10
CA GLU A 144 -9.84 -12.51 18.06
C GLU A 144 -9.21 -12.72 16.68
N GLU A 145 -9.51 -13.85 16.05
CA GLU A 145 -9.08 -14.19 14.68
C GLU A 145 -10.27 -14.39 13.74
N GLY A 146 -10.00 -14.42 12.44
CA GLY A 146 -11.01 -14.58 11.40
C GLY A 146 -11.25 -13.27 10.67
N ASP A 147 -12.49 -12.78 10.67
CA ASP A 147 -12.86 -11.53 10.01
C ASP A 147 -12.95 -10.36 11.00
N VAL A 148 -11.80 -9.97 11.56
CA VAL A 148 -11.70 -8.86 12.51
C VAL A 148 -12.27 -7.58 11.88
N PHE A 149 -13.12 -6.87 12.64
CA PHE A 149 -13.92 -5.71 12.20
C PHE A 149 -14.91 -5.98 11.05
N GLY A 150 -15.13 -7.24 10.67
CA GLY A 150 -15.97 -7.62 9.52
C GLY A 150 -15.42 -7.12 8.17
N GLN A 151 -14.09 -6.94 8.06
CA GLN A 151 -13.44 -6.28 6.94
C GLN A 151 -13.51 -7.09 5.64
N LEU A 152 -13.36 -8.42 5.67
CA LEU A 152 -13.48 -9.28 4.49
C LEU A 152 -14.92 -9.32 3.98
N GLN A 153 -15.91 -9.42 4.88
CA GLN A 153 -17.31 -9.32 4.50
C GLN A 153 -17.63 -7.95 3.89
N TRP A 154 -17.13 -6.87 4.51
CA TRP A 154 -17.27 -5.52 3.99
C TRP A 154 -16.60 -5.35 2.60
N LEU A 155 -15.41 -5.92 2.41
CA LEU A 155 -14.70 -5.92 1.13
C LEU A 155 -15.53 -6.63 0.05
N ALA A 156 -16.05 -7.82 0.33
CA ALA A 156 -16.88 -8.57 -0.63
C ALA A 156 -18.15 -7.80 -1.02
N ASN A 157 -18.81 -7.17 -0.05
CA ASN A 157 -20.00 -6.34 -0.30
C ASN A 157 -19.65 -5.11 -1.15
N THR A 158 -18.55 -4.43 -0.84
CA THR A 158 -18.11 -3.22 -1.57
C THR A 158 -17.71 -3.56 -3.01
N LEU A 159 -17.06 -4.71 -3.23
CA LEU A 159 -16.73 -5.20 -4.57
C LEU A 159 -17.98 -5.57 -5.38
N LEU A 160 -18.96 -6.20 -4.74
CA LEU A 160 -20.25 -6.51 -5.39
C LEU A 160 -20.99 -5.23 -5.81
N GLU A 161 -20.94 -4.18 -4.99
CA GLU A 161 -21.51 -2.88 -5.35
C GLU A 161 -20.76 -2.23 -6.51
N ALA A 162 -19.43 -2.28 -6.52
CA ALA A 162 -18.61 -1.78 -7.63
C ALA A 162 -18.92 -2.53 -8.93
N GLU A 163 -19.02 -3.87 -8.89
CA GLU A 163 -19.41 -4.72 -10.03
C GLU A 163 -20.77 -4.29 -10.59
N ARG A 164 -21.77 -4.11 -9.72
CA ARG A 164 -23.12 -3.66 -10.11
C ARG A 164 -23.13 -2.26 -10.73
N ARG A 165 -22.21 -1.40 -10.32
CA ARG A 165 -22.06 -0.02 -10.83
C ARG A 165 -21.11 0.08 -12.02
N ASN A 166 -20.55 -1.04 -12.49
CA ASN A 166 -19.55 -1.08 -13.54
C ASN A 166 -18.34 -0.16 -13.22
N GLU A 167 -17.93 -0.17 -11.95
CA GLU A 167 -16.73 0.49 -11.45
C GLU A 167 -15.58 -0.53 -11.41
N ALA A 168 -14.40 -0.12 -11.84
CA ALA A 168 -13.17 -0.85 -11.59
C ALA A 168 -12.61 -0.52 -10.20
N VAL A 169 -11.82 -1.42 -9.62
CA VAL A 169 -11.32 -1.29 -8.26
C VAL A 169 -9.81 -1.43 -8.19
N HIS A 170 -9.18 -0.47 -7.53
CA HIS A 170 -7.84 -0.61 -6.95
C HIS A 170 -7.95 -0.96 -5.47
N ILE A 171 -7.19 -1.97 -5.03
CA ILE A 171 -7.08 -2.33 -3.61
C ILE A 171 -5.75 -1.82 -3.05
N LEU A 172 -5.79 -1.14 -1.90
CA LEU A 172 -4.60 -0.75 -1.15
C LEU A 172 -4.50 -1.60 0.11
N ALA A 173 -3.34 -2.18 0.36
CA ALA A 173 -3.02 -2.89 1.60
C ALA A 173 -1.57 -2.58 2.00
N HIS A 174 -1.20 -2.75 3.26
CA HIS A 174 0.18 -2.54 3.68
C HIS A 174 0.94 -3.86 3.64
N VAL A 175 0.52 -4.80 4.49
CA VAL A 175 1.03 -6.18 4.53
C VAL A 175 0.48 -6.93 3.32
N PRO A 176 1.35 -7.41 2.41
CA PRO A 176 0.89 -8.10 1.21
C PRO A 176 0.18 -9.42 1.56
N ALA A 177 -1.02 -9.61 1.01
CA ALA A 177 -1.69 -10.90 1.09
C ALA A 177 -0.84 -12.01 0.42
N GLY A 178 -1.01 -13.24 0.89
CA GLY A 178 -0.26 -14.41 0.43
C GLY A 178 1.20 -14.45 0.88
N GLU A 179 1.61 -13.60 1.83
CA GLU A 179 2.86 -13.81 2.58
C GLU A 179 2.65 -14.78 3.77
N PRO A 180 3.71 -15.48 4.22
CA PRO A 180 3.69 -16.24 5.47
C PRO A 180 3.35 -15.37 6.70
N THR A 181 3.59 -14.05 6.60
CA THR A 181 3.32 -13.08 7.66
C THR A 181 1.85 -12.68 7.77
N CYS A 182 0.95 -13.29 7.00
CA CYS A 182 -0.49 -13.07 7.07
C CYS A 182 -1.21 -14.39 7.42
N LEU A 183 -2.13 -14.37 8.38
CA LEU A 183 -2.82 -15.55 8.89
C LEU A 183 -3.46 -16.35 7.75
N LYS A 184 -3.24 -17.67 7.74
CA LYS A 184 -3.71 -18.58 6.67
C LYS A 184 -5.22 -18.48 6.44
N LYS A 185 -6.02 -18.39 7.51
CA LYS A 185 -7.49 -18.28 7.45
C LYS A 185 -7.93 -17.00 6.75
N TRP A 186 -7.33 -15.86 7.12
CA TRP A 186 -7.59 -14.58 6.47
C TRP A 186 -7.15 -14.59 5.01
N ASN A 187 -5.94 -15.08 4.73
CA ASN A 187 -5.41 -15.25 3.37
C ASN A 187 -6.32 -16.09 2.48
N HIS A 188 -6.90 -17.17 3.02
CA HIS A 188 -7.86 -18.01 2.29
C HIS A 188 -9.12 -17.23 1.94
N GLY A 189 -9.73 -16.53 2.90
CA GLY A 189 -10.91 -15.70 2.68
C GLY A 189 -10.65 -14.60 1.65
N TYR A 190 -9.55 -13.86 1.81
CA TYR A 190 -9.12 -12.84 0.84
C TYR A 190 -8.94 -13.43 -0.55
N ARG A 191 -8.25 -14.58 -0.69
CA ARG A 191 -8.05 -15.22 -1.99
C ARG A 191 -9.35 -15.62 -2.67
N GLN A 192 -10.35 -16.11 -1.92
CA GLN A 192 -11.66 -16.43 -2.49
C GLN A 192 -12.35 -15.18 -3.04
N ILE A 193 -12.28 -14.05 -2.32
CA ILE A 193 -12.82 -12.76 -2.76
C ILE A 193 -12.13 -12.30 -4.04
N ILE A 194 -10.79 -12.29 -4.07
CA ILE A 194 -10.02 -11.92 -5.27
C ILE A 194 -10.40 -12.82 -6.45
N ASN A 195 -10.55 -14.13 -6.25
CA ASN A 195 -10.96 -15.04 -7.33
C ASN A 195 -12.37 -14.73 -7.86
N ARG A 196 -13.32 -14.35 -7.00
CA ARG A 196 -14.69 -14.01 -7.40
C ARG A 196 -14.77 -12.68 -8.15
N PHE A 197 -13.99 -11.69 -7.75
CA PHE A 197 -14.11 -10.31 -8.24
C PHE A 197 -12.94 -9.87 -9.14
N HIS A 198 -12.16 -10.81 -9.68
CA HIS A 198 -10.96 -10.47 -10.48
C HIS A 198 -11.26 -9.63 -11.74
N ASN A 199 -12.48 -9.67 -12.28
CA ASN A 199 -12.90 -8.81 -13.40
C ASN A 199 -13.22 -7.37 -12.96
N THR A 200 -13.54 -7.17 -11.68
CA THR A 200 -13.81 -5.85 -11.09
C THR A 200 -12.51 -5.21 -10.58
N ILE A 201 -11.58 -6.02 -10.06
CA ILE A 201 -10.31 -5.55 -9.49
C ILE A 201 -9.27 -5.43 -10.60
N THR A 202 -8.76 -4.23 -10.85
CA THR A 202 -7.79 -4.00 -11.93
C THR A 202 -6.34 -3.95 -11.46
N ALA A 203 -6.10 -3.63 -10.19
CA ALA A 203 -4.77 -3.68 -9.57
C ALA A 203 -4.86 -3.68 -8.04
N GLN A 204 -3.80 -4.17 -7.38
CA GLN A 204 -3.59 -3.98 -5.95
C GLN A 204 -2.22 -3.32 -5.71
N PHE A 205 -2.10 -2.57 -4.62
CA PHE A 205 -0.88 -1.85 -4.25
C PHE A 205 -0.55 -2.07 -2.79
N ASN A 206 0.66 -2.55 -2.53
CA ASN A 206 1.16 -2.96 -1.23
C ASN A 206 2.46 -2.25 -0.83
N GLY A 207 2.86 -2.39 0.43
CA GLY A 207 4.12 -1.91 0.99
C GLY A 207 4.78 -2.96 1.88
N HIS A 208 5.18 -2.57 3.10
CA HIS A 208 5.70 -3.42 4.18
C HIS A 208 7.05 -4.12 3.94
N THR A 209 7.25 -4.80 2.81
CA THR A 209 8.46 -5.59 2.56
C THR A 209 9.71 -4.72 2.34
N HIS A 210 9.51 -3.43 2.09
CA HIS A 210 10.52 -2.44 1.69
C HIS A 210 11.25 -2.75 0.37
N ALA A 211 10.85 -3.83 -0.31
CA ALA A 211 11.41 -4.26 -1.57
C ALA A 211 10.48 -3.91 -2.74
N ASP A 212 11.08 -3.53 -3.86
CA ASP A 212 10.38 -3.47 -5.13
C ASP A 212 10.03 -4.90 -5.59
N GLY A 213 8.74 -5.14 -5.81
CA GLY A 213 8.33 -6.39 -6.42
C GLY A 213 6.86 -6.40 -6.77
N LEU A 214 6.37 -7.58 -7.14
CA LEU A 214 4.96 -7.82 -7.41
C LEU A 214 4.56 -9.24 -7.02
N LYS A 215 3.27 -9.45 -6.81
CA LYS A 215 2.64 -10.76 -6.64
C LYS A 215 1.61 -10.99 -7.71
N ILE A 216 1.63 -12.19 -8.28
CA ILE A 216 0.70 -12.62 -9.31
C ILE A 216 -0.30 -13.59 -8.68
N PHE A 217 -1.58 -13.32 -8.90
CA PHE A 217 -2.68 -14.17 -8.47
C PHE A 217 -3.16 -15.00 -9.65
N TYR A 218 -3.29 -16.30 -9.44
CA TYR A 218 -3.78 -17.25 -10.42
C TYR A 218 -5.21 -17.69 -10.11
N ASP A 219 -5.98 -18.06 -11.12
CA ASP A 219 -7.30 -18.66 -10.91
C ASP A 219 -7.19 -19.97 -10.12
N SER A 220 -8.08 -20.16 -9.16
CA SER A 220 -8.11 -21.34 -8.28
C SER A 220 -8.51 -22.63 -8.99
N LYS A 221 -9.24 -22.55 -10.11
CA LYS A 221 -9.70 -23.69 -10.91
C LYS A 221 -8.84 -23.90 -12.16
N LYS A 222 -8.27 -22.83 -12.71
CA LYS A 222 -7.42 -22.88 -13.91
C LYS A 222 -6.00 -22.44 -13.55
N GLN A 223 -5.16 -23.39 -13.14
CA GLN A 223 -3.86 -23.16 -12.49
C GLN A 223 -2.78 -22.40 -13.30
N ASN A 224 -3.09 -21.87 -14.50
CA ASN A 224 -2.17 -21.07 -15.32
C ASN A 224 -2.79 -19.75 -15.82
N GLU A 225 -3.98 -19.39 -15.33
CA GLU A 225 -4.64 -18.13 -15.71
C GLU A 225 -4.31 -17.06 -14.67
N VAL A 226 -3.56 -16.03 -15.07
CA VAL A 226 -3.33 -14.85 -14.24
C VAL A 226 -4.64 -14.08 -14.13
N ILE A 227 -5.11 -13.83 -12.91
CA ILE A 227 -6.38 -13.12 -12.67
C ILE A 227 -6.16 -11.73 -12.08
N ASN A 228 -5.05 -11.51 -11.37
CA ASN A 228 -4.78 -10.24 -10.73
C ASN A 228 -3.30 -10.05 -10.38
N VAL A 229 -2.90 -8.81 -10.10
CA VAL A 229 -1.54 -8.46 -9.69
C VAL A 229 -1.59 -7.50 -8.49
N ALA A 230 -0.67 -7.70 -7.55
CA ALA A 230 -0.40 -6.75 -6.47
C ALA A 230 1.02 -6.21 -6.60
N PHE A 231 1.16 -4.92 -6.83
CA PHE A 231 2.45 -4.24 -6.91
C PHE A 231 2.91 -3.86 -5.52
N ASN A 232 4.12 -4.27 -5.15
CA ASN A 232 4.74 -3.87 -3.89
C ASN A 232 5.63 -2.65 -4.15
N GLY A 233 5.36 -1.54 -3.46
CA GLY A 233 6.28 -0.41 -3.42
C GLY A 233 7.57 -0.79 -2.70
N GLY A 234 8.70 -0.28 -3.17
CA GLY A 234 9.88 -0.21 -2.31
C GLY A 234 9.64 0.81 -1.18
N SER A 235 10.68 1.12 -0.42
CA SER A 235 10.57 2.06 0.70
C SER A 235 11.33 3.36 0.48
N PHE A 236 10.77 4.45 1.00
CA PHE A 236 11.55 5.67 1.21
C PHE A 236 12.59 5.50 2.33
N THR A 237 12.28 4.70 3.36
CA THR A 237 13.25 4.35 4.38
C THR A 237 14.35 3.46 3.82
N THR A 238 15.55 3.58 4.40
CA THR A 238 16.71 2.75 4.05
C THR A 238 16.74 1.41 4.79
N PHE A 239 15.75 1.16 5.66
CA PHE A 239 15.72 -0.03 6.49
C PHE A 239 15.24 -1.25 5.68
N VAL A 240 16.01 -2.33 5.47
CA VAL A 240 17.45 -2.43 5.68
C VAL A 240 18.16 -2.56 4.35
N GLY A 241 19.12 -1.68 4.10
CA GLY A 241 20.05 -1.79 2.98
C GLY A 241 19.53 -1.28 1.64
N ASN A 242 18.33 -0.70 1.57
CA ASN A 242 17.77 -0.18 0.32
C ASN A 242 18.07 1.31 0.16
N ASN A 243 18.24 1.75 -1.09
CA ASN A 243 18.22 3.17 -1.40
C ASN A 243 16.79 3.72 -1.27
N PRO A 244 16.63 4.96 -0.76
CA PRO A 244 15.32 5.61 -0.71
C PRO A 244 14.70 5.70 -2.10
N ASN A 245 13.46 5.23 -2.22
CA ASN A 245 12.78 5.18 -3.50
C ASN A 245 11.27 5.43 -3.37
N TYR A 246 10.64 5.69 -4.51
CA TYR A 246 9.19 5.70 -4.71
C TYR A 246 8.84 5.27 -6.13
N LYS A 247 7.56 4.99 -6.38
CA LYS A 247 7.05 4.58 -7.70
C LYS A 247 6.06 5.59 -8.26
N ILE A 248 6.09 5.77 -9.58
CA ILE A 248 5.08 6.47 -10.36
C ILE A 248 4.42 5.46 -11.29
N TYR A 249 3.10 5.33 -11.23
CA TYR A 249 2.33 4.43 -12.07
C TYR A 249 1.65 5.21 -13.19
N ASP A 250 1.78 4.71 -14.41
CA ASP A 250 1.03 5.21 -15.56
C ASP A 250 -0.32 4.45 -15.59
N ILE A 251 -1.43 5.20 -15.53
CA ILE A 251 -2.79 4.66 -15.40
C ILE A 251 -3.60 5.04 -16.64
N GLU A 252 -4.15 4.03 -17.33
CA GLU A 252 -4.84 4.21 -18.61
C GLU A 252 -6.31 3.79 -18.58
N GLY A 253 -7.06 4.37 -19.53
CA GLY A 253 -8.48 4.11 -19.73
C GLY A 253 -9.38 4.58 -18.58
N ARG A 254 -10.68 4.34 -18.71
CA ARG A 254 -11.67 4.67 -17.66
C ARG A 254 -11.55 3.77 -16.42
N HIS A 255 -11.16 2.51 -16.60
CA HIS A 255 -11.11 1.48 -15.56
C HIS A 255 -9.77 1.41 -14.81
N GLY A 256 -8.86 2.36 -15.08
CA GLY A 256 -7.65 2.54 -14.27
C GLY A 256 -6.61 1.44 -14.43
N HIS A 257 -6.51 0.81 -15.59
CA HIS A 257 -5.49 -0.22 -15.78
C HIS A 257 -4.09 0.39 -15.67
N VAL A 258 -3.22 -0.24 -14.88
CA VAL A 258 -1.80 0.12 -14.82
C VAL A 258 -1.19 -0.25 -16.17
N SER A 259 -0.72 0.72 -16.93
CA SER A 259 -0.09 0.47 -18.23
C SER A 259 1.43 0.38 -18.14
N ASN A 260 2.04 1.05 -17.16
CA ASN A 260 3.46 0.99 -16.87
C ASN A 260 3.73 1.50 -15.44
N TYR A 261 4.96 1.34 -14.95
CA TYR A 261 5.43 2.10 -13.80
C TYR A 261 6.92 2.41 -13.91
N LYS A 262 7.33 3.47 -13.19
CA LYS A 262 8.70 3.96 -13.10
C LYS A 262 9.12 4.00 -11.65
N VAL A 263 10.35 3.60 -11.38
CA VAL A 263 10.93 3.65 -10.03
C VAL A 263 11.92 4.78 -9.99
N TRP A 264 11.79 5.63 -8.99
CA TRP A 264 12.68 6.76 -8.73
C TRP A 264 13.41 6.52 -7.43
N MET A 265 14.72 6.80 -7.44
CA MET A 265 15.55 6.71 -6.24
C MET A 265 16.63 7.77 -6.27
N TYR A 266 17.39 7.85 -5.19
CA TYR A 266 18.73 8.45 -5.21
C TYR A 266 19.73 7.48 -4.58
N ASP A 267 21.00 7.57 -5.00
CA ASP A 267 22.08 6.82 -4.37
C ASP A 267 22.45 7.49 -3.04
N LEU A 268 22.15 6.82 -1.93
CA LEU A 268 22.43 7.32 -0.59
C LEU A 268 23.94 7.48 -0.33
N SER A 269 24.77 6.60 -0.88
CA SER A 269 26.22 6.66 -0.74
C SER A 269 26.79 7.86 -1.48
N GLU A 270 26.29 8.16 -2.67
CA GLU A 270 26.66 9.36 -3.43
C GLU A 270 26.20 10.64 -2.71
N ALA A 271 24.94 10.66 -2.26
CA ALA A 271 24.37 11.80 -1.54
C ALA A 271 25.21 12.15 -0.30
N ASN A 272 25.56 11.15 0.52
CA ASN A 272 26.35 11.33 1.74
C ASN A 272 27.80 11.77 1.47
N LYS A 273 28.41 11.40 0.33
CA LYS A 273 29.74 11.88 -0.06
C LYS A 273 29.74 13.33 -0.50
N SER A 274 28.71 13.74 -1.23
CA SER A 274 28.66 15.06 -1.88
C SER A 274 28.40 16.21 -0.91
N GLY A 275 27.76 15.94 0.25
CA GLY A 275 27.27 16.97 1.17
C GLY A 275 26.19 17.88 0.58
N LYS A 276 25.67 17.57 -0.61
CA LYS A 276 24.62 18.30 -1.33
C LYS A 276 23.28 17.60 -1.17
N LYS A 277 22.20 18.26 -1.60
CA LYS A 277 20.89 17.60 -1.75
C LYS A 277 21.04 16.36 -2.66
N PRO A 278 20.38 15.24 -2.32
CA PRO A 278 20.41 14.04 -3.14
C PRO A 278 19.87 14.32 -4.55
N LYS A 279 20.48 13.68 -5.54
CA LYS A 279 20.02 13.74 -6.92
C LYS A 279 19.10 12.56 -7.20
N TRP A 280 17.80 12.83 -7.29
CA TRP A 280 16.81 11.84 -7.69
C TRP A 280 16.92 11.53 -9.19
N PHE A 281 16.81 10.26 -9.54
CA PHE A 281 16.77 9.80 -10.93
C PHE A 281 15.79 8.64 -11.09
N GLN A 282 15.27 8.48 -12.30
CA GLN A 282 14.49 7.29 -12.66
C GLN A 282 15.46 6.12 -12.76
N LEU A 283 15.35 5.16 -11.84
CA LEU A 283 16.13 3.92 -11.85
C LEU A 283 15.79 3.09 -13.08
N TYR A 284 14.49 2.84 -13.30
CA TYR A 284 14.02 2.07 -14.43
C TYR A 284 12.55 2.32 -14.74
N SER A 285 12.14 1.94 -15.96
CA SER A 285 10.74 1.79 -16.36
C SER A 285 10.44 0.31 -16.57
N PHE A 286 9.38 -0.21 -15.95
CA PHE A 286 9.13 -1.64 -15.92
C PHE A 286 8.97 -2.26 -17.30
N ARG A 287 8.17 -1.65 -18.17
CA ARG A 287 7.96 -2.17 -19.53
C ARG A 287 9.23 -2.18 -20.37
N GLU A 288 10.04 -1.13 -20.26
CA GLU A 288 11.31 -1.01 -21.00
C GLU A 288 12.33 -2.05 -20.53
N THR A 289 12.51 -2.19 -19.21
CA THR A 289 13.50 -3.09 -18.62
C THR A 289 13.15 -4.56 -18.82
N PHE A 290 11.89 -4.94 -18.63
CA PHE A 290 11.46 -6.34 -18.75
C PHE A 290 10.90 -6.70 -20.13
N GLN A 291 10.90 -5.74 -21.06
CA GLN A 291 10.42 -5.91 -22.44
C GLN A 291 9.01 -6.51 -22.46
N ILE A 292 8.09 -5.92 -21.70
CA ILE A 292 6.69 -6.34 -21.60
C ILE A 292 5.82 -5.33 -22.33
N ASP A 293 5.05 -5.81 -23.32
CA ASP A 293 4.23 -4.95 -24.16
C ASP A 293 3.00 -4.40 -23.42
N LYS A 294 2.38 -5.20 -22.55
CA LYS A 294 1.18 -4.81 -21.81
C LYS A 294 1.21 -5.37 -20.39
N LEU A 295 0.82 -4.56 -19.41
CA LEU A 295 0.63 -5.01 -18.03
C LEU A 295 -0.78 -5.56 -17.82
N ASN A 296 -1.06 -6.67 -18.50
CA ASN A 296 -2.30 -7.43 -18.38
C ASN A 296 -1.99 -8.90 -18.06
N GLN A 297 -3.02 -9.74 -18.01
CA GLN A 297 -2.89 -11.16 -17.68
C GLN A 297 -1.85 -11.89 -18.55
N GLU A 298 -1.87 -11.63 -19.87
CA GLU A 298 -0.93 -12.21 -20.83
C GLU A 298 0.51 -11.74 -20.57
N GLY A 299 0.73 -10.43 -20.45
CA GLY A 299 2.07 -9.90 -20.20
C GLY A 299 2.67 -10.33 -18.86
N PHE A 300 1.87 -10.51 -17.81
CA PHE A 300 2.35 -11.09 -16.55
C PHE A 300 2.70 -12.57 -16.68
N HIS A 301 1.94 -13.34 -17.47
CA HIS A 301 2.29 -14.73 -17.76
C HIS A 301 3.62 -14.82 -18.54
N GLU A 302 3.82 -13.95 -19.53
CA GLU A 302 5.08 -13.85 -20.27
C GLU A 302 6.24 -13.44 -19.37
N LEU A 303 6.05 -12.47 -18.48
CA LEU A 303 7.05 -12.07 -17.49
C LEU A 303 7.51 -13.27 -16.65
N VAL A 304 6.58 -14.05 -16.12
CA VAL A 304 6.91 -15.23 -15.29
C VAL A 304 7.74 -16.23 -16.08
N LYS A 305 7.36 -16.51 -17.34
CA LYS A 305 8.15 -17.37 -18.23
C LYS A 305 9.55 -16.81 -18.45
N LYS A 306 9.67 -15.52 -18.80
CA LYS A 306 10.97 -14.85 -19.04
C LYS A 306 11.86 -14.91 -17.80
N LEU A 307 11.34 -14.63 -16.61
CA LEU A 307 12.09 -14.70 -15.35
C LEU A 307 12.52 -16.13 -15.03
N GLY A 308 11.69 -17.13 -15.35
CA GLY A 308 12.00 -18.54 -15.14
C GLY A 308 13.05 -19.10 -16.12
N SER A 309 13.10 -18.60 -17.36
CA SER A 309 13.97 -19.13 -18.42
C SER A 309 15.22 -18.27 -18.71
N ASN A 310 15.26 -17.00 -18.27
CA ASN A 310 16.36 -16.09 -18.53
C ASN A 310 17.01 -15.62 -17.21
N LYS A 311 18.17 -16.21 -16.90
CA LYS A 311 18.94 -15.90 -15.69
C LYS A 311 19.33 -14.42 -15.59
N GLN A 312 19.72 -13.78 -16.70
CA GLN A 312 20.09 -12.36 -16.72
C GLN A 312 18.90 -11.48 -16.37
N MET A 313 17.72 -11.80 -16.89
CA MET A 313 16.48 -11.08 -16.57
C MET A 313 16.10 -11.23 -15.09
N LEU A 314 16.25 -12.44 -14.55
CA LEU A 314 16.01 -12.71 -13.14
C LEU A 314 16.99 -11.98 -12.22
N GLU A 315 18.27 -11.89 -12.62
CA GLU A 315 19.26 -11.10 -11.88
C GLU A 315 18.93 -9.60 -11.94
N THR A 316 18.49 -9.08 -13.08
CA THR A 316 18.00 -7.70 -13.19
C THR A 316 16.79 -7.45 -12.29
N TYR A 317 15.85 -8.38 -12.20
CA TYR A 317 14.69 -8.26 -11.30
C TYR A 317 15.07 -8.24 -9.81
N ARG A 318 16.20 -8.84 -9.45
CA ARG A 318 16.66 -8.95 -8.04
C ARG A 318 17.57 -7.79 -7.61
N ARG A 319 18.03 -6.95 -8.53
CA ARG A 319 18.95 -5.83 -8.26
C ARG A 319 18.18 -4.59 -7.83
#